data_AF-A0A2E0DEW5-F1
#
_entry.id   AF-A0A2E0DEW5-F1
#
_cell.length_a   1.000
_cell.length_b   1.000
_cell.length_c   1.000
_cell.angle_alpha   90.00
_cell.angle_beta   90.00
_cell.angle_gamma   90.00
#
_symmetry.space_group_name_H-M   'P 1'
#
loop_
_entity.id
_entity.type
_entity.pdbx_description
1 polymer ?
#
loop_
_entity_poly.entity_id
_entity_poly.type
_entity_poly.pdbx_seq_one_letter_code
_entity_poly.pdbx_strand_id
1 'polypeptide(L)'
;MGITMSDAVELDRASDPKAVRGYAFYDWGKSAFETSTTVAILPAWYAYLFLEANGLTTTIANIDMTGDAVWAYAVAAATLMVAILAPAFGVIADRKPIKMTWLKYLTYIGAGSTFLIGFDFLYAGSEWVWLMVFFLLANIGLNGAGVFYNAMLPHMGTDDEMDEISNRAFAYGYLGGGILLLIHFILVLGIGGDFVIRMCLASAGVWWYGFALLTFKYVPEPPMEGEEESVDLMSAYRQVIQTLKEVSKFRTLFIYMLAYFFFIDGINTVTALGGVFGSAVLGVTTTELMVTILAIQFVAWPSALFFTTLSNGGRIPIPNLFGTRVHGFRLITIDGIGTKKALSVSLAGWVVLCFAACAFAPLALDSHDQHDVLFEWDSDGDGIADSYDDDVDGDWFDNAYEIEMGTDPLDYMDSPSPL
;
A
#
# COMPACT_ATOMS: atom_id res chain seq x y z
N MET A 1 -43.96 15.43 -36.42
CA MET A 1 -44.08 14.56 -35.23
C MET A 1 -42.68 14.50 -34.64
N GLY A 2 -42.41 15.39 -33.68
CA GLY A 2 -41.07 15.60 -33.13
C GLY A 2 -40.70 14.46 -32.20
N ILE A 3 -39.53 13.87 -32.42
CA ILE A 3 -38.90 12.94 -31.49
C ILE A 3 -38.50 13.78 -30.28
N THR A 4 -39.15 13.54 -29.15
CA THR A 4 -38.83 14.14 -27.86
C THR A 4 -37.40 13.77 -27.49
N MET A 5 -36.60 14.76 -27.09
CA MET A 5 -35.25 14.55 -26.56
C MET A 5 -35.27 13.43 -25.54
N SER A 6 -34.38 12.46 -25.71
CA SER A 6 -34.13 11.38 -24.77
C SER A 6 -34.05 11.95 -23.36
N ASP A 7 -34.74 11.31 -22.42
CA ASP A 7 -34.60 11.54 -20.99
C ASP A 7 -33.11 11.60 -20.64
N ALA A 8 -32.58 12.81 -20.44
CA ALA A 8 -31.23 12.99 -19.97
C ALA A 8 -31.17 12.29 -18.61
N VAL A 9 -30.30 11.30 -18.48
CA VAL A 9 -30.08 10.61 -17.21
C VAL A 9 -29.69 11.67 -16.18
N GLU A 10 -30.60 11.97 -15.25
CA GLU A 10 -30.27 12.80 -14.09
C GLU A 10 -29.22 12.05 -13.27
N LEU A 11 -27.96 12.49 -13.39
CA LEU A 11 -26.83 12.03 -12.58
C LEU A 11 -26.94 12.54 -11.14
N ASP A 12 -27.62 13.67 -10.95
CA ASP A 12 -27.80 14.33 -9.65
C ASP A 12 -29.03 13.78 -8.91
N ARG A 13 -28.89 12.56 -8.37
CA ARG A 13 -29.93 11.89 -7.58
C ARG A 13 -29.44 11.72 -6.15
N ALA A 14 -30.33 11.97 -5.19
CA ALA A 14 -30.05 11.73 -3.78
C ALA A 14 -29.60 10.27 -3.55
N SER A 15 -28.55 10.09 -2.75
CA SER A 15 -27.96 8.78 -2.51
C SER A 15 -28.93 7.78 -1.89
N ASP A 16 -28.92 6.53 -2.37
CA ASP A 16 -29.61 5.41 -1.70
C ASP A 16 -28.72 4.89 -0.55
N PRO A 17 -29.15 4.99 0.72
CA PRO A 17 -28.39 4.51 1.87
C PRO A 17 -27.98 3.03 1.77
N LYS A 18 -28.78 2.21 1.08
CA LYS A 18 -28.49 0.79 0.87
C LYS A 18 -27.38 0.59 -0.17
N ALA A 19 -27.41 1.36 -1.26
CA ALA A 19 -26.37 1.34 -2.28
C ALA A 19 -25.04 1.86 -1.71
N VAL A 20 -25.06 2.97 -0.95
CA VAL A 20 -23.85 3.52 -0.28
C VAL A 20 -23.22 2.51 0.68
N ARG A 21 -24.03 1.75 1.42
CA ARG A 21 -23.52 0.64 2.24
C ARG A 21 -22.92 -0.48 1.39
N GLY A 22 -23.58 -0.86 0.30
CA GLY A 22 -23.07 -1.82 -0.67
C GLY A 22 -21.70 -1.42 -1.21
N TYR A 23 -21.53 -0.15 -1.57
CA TYR A 23 -20.27 0.43 -2.02
C TYR A 23 -19.19 0.30 -0.94
N ALA A 24 -19.48 0.74 0.29
CA ALA A 24 -18.59 0.60 1.42
C ALA A 24 -18.17 -0.84 1.76
N PHE A 25 -19.06 -1.83 1.57
CA PHE A 25 -18.72 -3.24 1.81
C PHE A 25 -17.67 -3.78 0.82
N TYR A 26 -17.53 -3.16 -0.34
CA TYR A 26 -16.49 -3.54 -1.29
C TYR A 26 -15.11 -3.18 -0.75
N ASP A 27 -14.94 -1.94 -0.28
CA ASP A 27 -13.69 -1.48 0.36
C ASP A 27 -13.40 -2.30 1.62
N TRP A 28 -14.41 -2.54 2.47
CA TRP A 28 -14.28 -3.42 3.63
C TRP A 28 -13.72 -4.81 3.27
N GLY A 29 -14.22 -5.39 2.18
CA GLY A 29 -13.82 -6.70 1.69
C GLY A 29 -12.41 -6.68 1.11
N LYS A 30 -12.14 -5.79 0.15
CA LYS A 30 -10.86 -5.75 -0.58
C LYS A 30 -9.69 -5.38 0.34
N SER A 31 -9.92 -4.53 1.35
CA SER A 31 -8.86 -4.10 2.26
C SER A 31 -8.36 -5.21 3.18
N ALA A 32 -9.09 -6.32 3.32
CA ALA A 32 -8.55 -7.53 3.94
C ALA A 32 -7.37 -8.13 3.16
N PHE A 33 -7.45 -8.16 1.83
CA PHE A 33 -6.34 -8.57 0.97
C PHE A 33 -5.18 -7.57 1.08
N GLU A 34 -5.46 -6.27 0.95
CA GLU A 34 -4.41 -5.24 1.04
C GLU A 34 -3.66 -5.33 2.38
N THR A 35 -4.37 -5.42 3.49
CA THR A 35 -3.73 -5.43 4.83
C THR A 35 -3.06 -6.75 5.17
N SER A 36 -3.81 -7.85 5.14
CA SER A 36 -3.33 -9.15 5.63
C SER A 36 -2.43 -9.84 4.62
N THR A 37 -2.85 -9.85 3.34
CA THR A 37 -2.09 -10.52 2.29
C THR A 37 -0.94 -9.62 1.84
N THR A 38 -1.20 -8.44 1.27
CA THR A 38 -0.15 -7.64 0.63
C THR A 38 0.91 -7.11 1.59
N VAL A 39 0.55 -6.69 2.81
CA VAL A 39 1.50 -6.00 3.71
C VAL A 39 1.90 -6.82 4.93
N ALA A 40 0.98 -7.50 5.61
CA ALA A 40 1.27 -8.04 6.94
C ALA A 40 1.87 -9.45 6.96
N ILE A 41 1.35 -10.37 6.14
CA ILE A 41 1.66 -11.81 6.26
C ILE A 41 2.43 -12.32 5.05
N LEU A 42 1.93 -12.08 3.83
CA LEU A 42 2.50 -12.68 2.63
C LEU A 42 3.96 -12.25 2.37
N PRO A 43 4.37 -10.98 2.57
CA PRO A 43 5.77 -10.57 2.43
C PRO A 43 6.75 -11.43 3.22
N ALA A 44 6.51 -11.58 4.52
CA ALA A 44 7.39 -12.34 5.41
C ALA A 44 7.35 -13.84 5.07
N TRP A 45 6.17 -14.37 4.75
CA TRP A 45 6.01 -15.76 4.34
C TRP A 45 6.70 -16.07 3.00
N TYR A 46 6.60 -15.15 2.04
CA TYR A 46 7.28 -15.25 0.75
C TYR A 46 8.80 -15.19 0.92
N ALA A 47 9.31 -14.25 1.72
CA ALA A 47 10.74 -14.15 2.00
C ALA A 47 11.29 -15.43 2.63
N TYR A 48 10.55 -16.01 3.59
CA TYR A 48 10.88 -17.30 4.20
C TYR A 48 10.95 -18.43 3.17
N LEU A 49 9.89 -18.62 2.37
CA LEU A 49 9.85 -19.70 1.36
C LEU A 49 10.87 -19.51 0.24
N PHE A 50 11.15 -18.27 -0.14
CA PHE A 50 12.17 -17.96 -1.14
C PHE A 50 13.57 -18.34 -0.63
N LEU A 51 13.90 -17.96 0.62
CA LEU A 51 15.16 -18.31 1.27
C LEU A 51 15.31 -19.82 1.43
N GLU A 52 14.24 -20.51 1.83
CA GLU A 52 14.25 -21.97 2.01
C GLU A 52 14.48 -22.71 0.68
N ALA A 53 13.90 -22.23 -0.42
CA ALA A 53 13.99 -22.90 -1.72
C ALA A 53 15.25 -22.56 -2.52
N ASN A 54 15.70 -21.29 -2.50
CA ASN A 54 16.75 -20.79 -3.40
C ASN A 54 17.98 -20.21 -2.68
N GLY A 55 17.93 -20.03 -1.36
CA GLY A 55 18.92 -19.25 -0.61
C GLY A 55 18.74 -17.74 -0.82
N LEU A 56 19.82 -16.96 -0.69
CA LEU A 56 19.78 -15.49 -0.74
C LEU A 56 19.44 -14.93 -2.13
N THR A 57 19.84 -15.63 -3.19
CA THR A 57 19.70 -15.18 -4.58
C THR A 57 19.28 -16.33 -5.47
N THR A 58 18.38 -16.05 -6.42
CA THR A 58 18.05 -16.95 -7.51
C THR A 58 18.45 -16.33 -8.84
N THR A 59 18.90 -17.14 -9.79
CA THR A 59 19.13 -16.67 -11.16
C THR A 59 17.83 -16.82 -11.96
N ILE A 60 17.17 -15.71 -12.27
CA ILE A 60 16.01 -15.67 -13.17
C ILE A 60 16.43 -14.93 -14.44
N ALA A 61 16.26 -15.56 -15.61
CA ALA A 61 16.59 -14.98 -16.90
C ALA A 61 18.03 -14.43 -17.02
N ASN A 62 19.01 -15.15 -16.45
CA ASN A 62 20.43 -14.77 -16.38
C ASN A 62 20.74 -13.50 -15.55
N ILE A 63 19.84 -13.11 -14.65
CA ILE A 63 20.05 -12.04 -13.68
C ILE A 63 19.93 -12.66 -12.29
N ASP A 64 20.92 -12.42 -11.43
CA ASP A 64 20.87 -12.83 -10.03
C ASP A 64 20.02 -11.83 -9.25
N MET A 65 18.98 -12.33 -8.61
CA MET A 65 17.95 -11.52 -7.96
C MET A 65 17.67 -12.02 -6.56
N THR A 66 17.53 -11.09 -5.62
CA THR A 66 17.05 -11.34 -4.26
C THR A 66 15.53 -11.47 -4.24
N GLY A 67 14.96 -12.07 -3.19
CA GLY A 67 13.51 -12.32 -3.09
C GLY A 67 12.68 -11.03 -3.15
N ASP A 68 13.12 -9.97 -2.48
CA ASP A 68 12.48 -8.65 -2.52
C ASP A 68 12.49 -8.03 -3.92
N ALA A 69 13.57 -8.20 -4.69
CA ALA A 69 13.63 -7.76 -6.08
C ALA A 69 12.60 -8.54 -6.94
N VAL A 70 12.55 -9.86 -6.82
CA VAL A 70 11.57 -10.69 -7.56
C VAL A 70 10.14 -10.28 -7.24
N TRP A 71 9.83 -10.03 -5.96
CA TRP A 71 8.53 -9.50 -5.53
C TRP A 71 8.22 -8.15 -6.17
N ALA A 72 9.16 -7.21 -6.14
CA ALA A 72 8.98 -5.87 -6.71
C ALA A 72 8.71 -5.93 -8.22
N TYR A 73 9.44 -6.78 -8.97
CA TYR A 73 9.18 -6.98 -10.40
C TYR A 73 7.81 -7.63 -10.67
N ALA A 74 7.37 -8.57 -9.82
CA ALA A 74 6.04 -9.15 -9.95
C ALA A 74 4.93 -8.11 -9.74
N VAL A 75 5.05 -7.27 -8.69
CA VAL A 75 4.13 -6.15 -8.46
C VAL A 75 4.14 -5.19 -9.65
N ALA A 76 5.32 -4.79 -10.13
CA ALA A 76 5.47 -3.89 -11.26
C ALA A 76 4.87 -4.46 -12.56
N ALA A 77 5.03 -5.75 -12.82
CA ALA A 77 4.43 -6.41 -13.98
C ALA A 77 2.89 -6.41 -13.90
N ALA A 78 2.33 -6.69 -12.71
CA ALA A 78 0.89 -6.66 -12.49
C ALA A 78 0.31 -5.25 -12.68
N THR A 79 0.94 -4.23 -12.08
CA THR A 79 0.48 -2.83 -12.20
C THR A 79 0.64 -2.31 -13.62
N LEU A 80 1.72 -2.66 -14.33
CA LEU A 80 1.93 -2.29 -15.73
C LEU A 80 0.86 -2.90 -16.64
N MET A 81 0.51 -4.17 -16.43
CA MET A 81 -0.55 -4.81 -17.21
C MET A 81 -1.90 -4.12 -17.01
N VAL A 82 -2.24 -3.76 -15.77
CA VAL A 82 -3.46 -2.99 -15.48
C VAL A 82 -3.37 -1.59 -16.06
N ALA A 83 -2.23 -0.91 -16.00
CA ALA A 83 -2.04 0.43 -16.58
C ALA A 83 -2.26 0.44 -18.10
N ILE A 84 -1.88 -0.64 -18.80
CA ILE A 84 -2.13 -0.79 -20.24
C ILE A 84 -3.62 -1.06 -20.50
N LEU A 85 -4.23 -1.98 -19.75
CA LEU A 85 -5.61 -2.43 -20.01
C LEU A 85 -6.69 -1.45 -19.51
N ALA A 86 -6.43 -0.73 -18.43
CA ALA A 86 -7.40 0.13 -17.75
C ALA A 86 -7.98 1.24 -18.64
N PRO A 87 -7.21 1.98 -19.46
CA PRO A 87 -7.76 3.00 -20.35
C PRO A 87 -8.75 2.44 -21.37
N ALA A 88 -8.43 1.28 -21.99
CA ALA A 88 -9.32 0.65 -22.94
C ALA A 88 -10.60 0.14 -22.26
N PHE A 89 -10.46 -0.48 -21.09
CA PHE A 89 -11.60 -0.94 -20.32
C PHE A 89 -12.48 0.22 -19.84
N GLY A 90 -11.91 1.35 -19.44
CA GLY A 90 -12.66 2.56 -19.05
C GLY A 90 -13.55 3.06 -20.18
N VAL A 91 -13.00 3.24 -21.39
CA VAL A 91 -13.77 3.68 -22.57
C VAL A 91 -14.91 2.71 -22.91
N ILE A 92 -14.67 1.40 -22.79
CA ILE A 92 -15.70 0.39 -23.05
C ILE A 92 -16.77 0.44 -21.94
N ALA A 93 -16.36 0.65 -20.69
CA ALA A 93 -17.24 0.73 -19.52
C ALA A 93 -18.14 1.97 -19.53
N ASP A 94 -17.71 3.05 -20.18
CA ASP A 94 -18.51 4.27 -20.31
C ASP A 94 -19.60 4.15 -21.37
N ARG A 95 -19.50 3.17 -22.29
CA ARG A 95 -20.42 2.99 -23.43
C ARG A 95 -21.27 1.72 -23.38
N LYS A 96 -21.08 0.89 -22.35
CA LYS A 96 -21.85 -0.33 -22.11
C LYS A 96 -22.16 -0.45 -20.61
N PRO A 97 -23.32 -0.98 -20.22
CA PRO A 97 -23.69 -1.16 -18.81
C PRO A 97 -23.02 -2.43 -18.28
N ILE A 98 -21.69 -2.41 -18.25
CA ILE A 98 -20.84 -3.56 -17.91
C ILE A 98 -19.92 -3.27 -16.73
N LYS A 99 -20.07 -2.13 -16.05
CA LYS A 99 -19.24 -1.71 -14.93
C LYS A 99 -19.36 -2.71 -13.78
N MET A 100 -20.58 -3.10 -13.38
CA MET A 100 -20.76 -4.13 -12.33
C MET A 100 -20.34 -5.52 -12.83
N THR A 101 -20.54 -5.81 -14.10
CA THR A 101 -20.19 -7.11 -14.69
C THR A 101 -18.69 -7.35 -14.68
N TRP A 102 -17.89 -6.36 -15.11
CA TRP A 102 -16.43 -6.44 -15.04
C TRP A 102 -15.92 -6.39 -13.61
N LEU A 103 -16.54 -5.58 -12.74
CA LEU A 103 -16.24 -5.57 -11.31
C LEU A 103 -16.37 -6.98 -10.71
N LYS A 104 -17.44 -7.71 -11.05
CA LYS A 104 -17.64 -9.11 -10.64
C LYS A 104 -16.53 -10.02 -11.14
N TYR A 105 -16.26 -10.04 -12.44
CA TYR A 105 -15.23 -10.93 -13.01
C TYR A 105 -13.84 -10.67 -12.44
N LEU A 106 -13.44 -9.40 -12.29
CA LEU A 106 -12.13 -9.04 -11.74
C LEU A 106 -12.04 -9.33 -10.24
N THR A 107 -13.15 -9.18 -9.50
CA THR A 107 -13.22 -9.63 -8.10
C THR A 107 -13.13 -11.14 -7.99
N TYR A 108 -13.71 -11.90 -8.93
CA TYR A 108 -13.62 -13.37 -8.92
C TYR A 108 -12.18 -13.82 -9.15
N ILE A 109 -11.48 -13.19 -10.09
CA ILE A 109 -10.05 -13.43 -10.34
C ILE A 109 -9.25 -13.02 -9.10
N GLY A 110 -9.50 -11.84 -8.55
CA GLY A 110 -8.78 -11.29 -7.41
C GLY A 110 -8.92 -12.13 -6.13
N ALA A 111 -10.17 -12.26 -5.65
CA ALA A 111 -10.50 -12.97 -4.43
C ALA A 111 -10.29 -14.48 -4.58
N GLY A 112 -10.59 -15.05 -5.75
CA GLY A 112 -10.32 -16.46 -6.06
C GLY A 112 -8.82 -16.76 -6.05
N SER A 113 -8.01 -15.89 -6.64
CA SER A 113 -6.55 -16.05 -6.58
C SER A 113 -6.03 -15.91 -5.17
N THR A 114 -6.52 -14.93 -4.40
CA THR A 114 -6.18 -14.77 -2.98
C THR A 114 -6.51 -16.02 -2.16
N PHE A 115 -7.66 -16.64 -2.40
CA PHE A 115 -8.02 -17.89 -1.76
C PHE A 115 -7.03 -19.01 -2.10
N LEU A 116 -6.64 -19.11 -3.39
CA LEU A 116 -5.71 -20.13 -3.88
C LEU A 116 -4.26 -19.94 -3.40
N ILE A 117 -3.85 -18.73 -2.98
CA ILE A 117 -2.55 -18.48 -2.32
C ILE A 117 -2.42 -19.33 -1.05
N GLY A 118 -3.51 -19.53 -0.30
CA GLY A 118 -3.49 -20.34 0.92
C GLY A 118 -3.43 -21.86 0.68
N PHE A 119 -3.45 -22.30 -0.58
CA PHE A 119 -3.27 -23.70 -0.94
C PHE A 119 -1.96 -23.85 -1.70
N ASP A 120 -1.34 -25.02 -1.58
CA ASP A 120 -0.20 -25.35 -2.40
C ASP A 120 -0.46 -26.70 -3.08
N PHE A 121 -0.59 -26.62 -4.39
CA PHE A 121 -0.81 -27.78 -5.25
C PHE A 121 0.45 -28.16 -6.04
N LEU A 122 1.56 -27.45 -5.85
CA LEU A 122 2.83 -27.74 -6.53
C LEU A 122 3.71 -28.71 -5.71
N TYR A 123 4.77 -29.18 -6.36
CA TYR A 123 5.81 -29.97 -5.71
C TYR A 123 6.59 -29.14 -4.69
N ALA A 124 7.02 -29.80 -3.60
CA ALA A 124 7.88 -29.21 -2.58
C ALA A 124 9.11 -28.53 -3.22
N GLY A 125 9.36 -27.28 -2.84
CA GLY A 125 10.43 -26.43 -3.39
C GLY A 125 9.99 -25.41 -4.45
N SER A 126 8.76 -25.52 -4.99
CA SER A 126 8.20 -24.54 -5.94
C SER A 126 7.07 -23.68 -5.36
N GLU A 127 6.87 -23.72 -4.04
CA GLU A 127 5.76 -23.06 -3.35
C GLU A 127 5.78 -21.53 -3.55
N TRP A 128 6.99 -20.94 -3.57
CA TRP A 128 7.19 -19.51 -3.79
C TRP A 128 6.71 -19.07 -5.19
N VAL A 129 6.82 -19.93 -6.21
CA VAL A 129 6.35 -19.64 -7.58
C VAL A 129 4.82 -19.65 -7.63
N TRP A 130 4.19 -20.62 -6.96
CA TRP A 130 2.73 -20.67 -6.85
C TRP A 130 2.18 -19.40 -6.21
N LEU A 131 2.74 -19.02 -5.06
CA LEU A 131 2.38 -17.80 -4.35
C LEU A 131 2.53 -16.57 -5.25
N MET A 132 3.65 -16.46 -5.97
CA MET A 132 3.91 -15.32 -6.86
C MET A 132 2.88 -15.21 -7.99
N VAL A 133 2.53 -16.33 -8.64
CA VAL A 133 1.56 -16.34 -9.75
C VAL A 133 0.17 -15.93 -9.27
N PHE A 134 -0.31 -16.50 -8.16
CA PHE A 134 -1.63 -16.15 -7.63
C PHE A 134 -1.66 -14.77 -6.97
N PHE A 135 -0.55 -14.32 -6.39
CA PHE A 135 -0.43 -12.94 -5.92
C PHE A 135 -0.46 -11.94 -7.07
N LEU A 136 0.19 -12.24 -8.20
CA LEU A 136 0.12 -11.43 -9.42
C LEU A 136 -1.34 -11.34 -9.92
N LEU A 137 -2.02 -12.48 -10.06
CA LEU A 137 -3.43 -12.52 -10.47
C LEU A 137 -4.36 -11.80 -9.47
N ALA A 138 -4.09 -11.92 -8.17
CA ALA A 138 -4.81 -11.21 -7.12
C ALA A 138 -4.64 -9.69 -7.25
N ASN A 139 -3.42 -9.21 -7.49
CA ASN A 139 -3.13 -7.79 -7.74
C ASN A 139 -3.79 -7.26 -9.00
N ILE A 140 -3.78 -8.04 -10.09
CA ILE A 140 -4.47 -7.67 -11.33
C ILE A 140 -5.97 -7.54 -11.08
N GLY A 141 -6.55 -8.52 -10.36
CA GLY A 141 -7.95 -8.50 -9.95
C GLY A 141 -8.28 -7.28 -9.10
N LEU A 142 -7.47 -6.96 -8.10
CA LEU A 142 -7.66 -5.81 -7.20
C LEU A 142 -7.61 -4.48 -7.97
N ASN A 143 -6.50 -4.23 -8.67
CA ASN A 143 -6.28 -2.96 -9.37
C ASN A 143 -7.27 -2.79 -10.52
N GLY A 144 -7.52 -3.85 -11.29
CA GLY A 144 -8.51 -3.84 -12.36
C GLY A 144 -9.93 -3.59 -11.84
N ALA A 145 -10.34 -4.30 -10.79
CA ALA A 145 -11.64 -4.09 -10.15
C ALA A 145 -11.77 -2.67 -9.57
N GLY A 146 -10.67 -2.13 -9.02
CA GLY A 146 -10.59 -0.76 -8.51
C GLY A 146 -10.96 0.31 -9.55
N VAL A 147 -10.58 0.12 -10.82
CA VAL A 147 -10.97 1.03 -11.92
C VAL A 147 -12.50 1.11 -12.05
N PHE A 148 -13.16 -0.04 -12.11
CA PHE A 148 -14.62 -0.10 -12.24
C PHE A 148 -15.34 0.33 -10.96
N TYR A 149 -14.80 -0.03 -9.80
CA TYR A 149 -15.32 0.39 -8.50
C TYR A 149 -15.31 1.92 -8.35
N ASN A 150 -14.20 2.58 -8.69
CA ASN A 150 -14.11 4.04 -8.65
C ASN A 150 -15.03 4.69 -9.69
N ALA A 151 -15.21 4.08 -10.87
CA ALA A 151 -16.11 4.56 -11.91
C ALA A 151 -17.61 4.46 -11.56
N MET A 152 -17.98 3.80 -10.46
CA MET A 152 -19.35 3.75 -9.95
C MET A 152 -19.67 4.97 -9.08
N LEU A 153 -18.66 5.56 -8.43
CA LEU A 153 -18.82 6.61 -7.43
C LEU A 153 -19.61 7.83 -7.93
N PRO A 154 -19.39 8.36 -9.16
CA PRO A 154 -20.16 9.50 -9.69
C PRO A 154 -21.65 9.21 -9.90
N HIS A 155 -22.10 7.98 -9.71
CA HIS A 155 -23.48 7.56 -9.92
C HIS A 155 -24.18 7.14 -8.60
N MET A 156 -23.51 7.35 -7.47
CA MET A 156 -23.96 6.90 -6.15
C MET A 156 -24.71 7.97 -5.34
N GLY A 157 -24.55 9.24 -5.70
CA GLY A 157 -25.12 10.37 -4.99
C GLY A 157 -24.86 11.67 -5.75
N THR A 158 -25.24 12.78 -5.15
CA THR A 158 -25.01 14.13 -5.68
C THR A 158 -23.53 14.53 -5.56
N ASP A 159 -23.10 15.57 -6.28
CA ASP A 159 -21.70 16.02 -6.29
C ASP A 159 -21.17 16.37 -4.88
N ASP A 160 -22.03 16.88 -3.99
CA ASP A 160 -21.71 17.20 -2.60
C ASP A 160 -21.64 15.98 -1.67
N GLU A 161 -22.35 14.90 -2.00
CA GLU A 161 -22.31 13.63 -1.25
C GLU A 161 -21.10 12.76 -1.63
N MET A 162 -20.50 12.99 -2.80
CA MET A 162 -19.44 12.13 -3.35
C MET A 162 -18.22 12.02 -2.44
N ASP A 163 -17.72 13.15 -1.91
CA ASP A 163 -16.58 13.19 -0.99
C ASP A 163 -16.88 12.43 0.31
N GLU A 164 -18.12 12.48 0.79
CA GLU A 164 -18.55 11.79 2.00
C GLU A 164 -18.68 10.27 1.77
N ILE A 165 -19.27 9.86 0.65
CA ILE A 165 -19.41 8.44 0.28
C ILE A 165 -18.04 7.79 0.14
N SER A 166 -17.11 8.44 -0.57
CA SER A 166 -15.74 7.96 -0.78
C SER A 166 -14.96 7.84 0.53
N ASN A 167 -14.90 8.90 1.34
CA ASN A 167 -14.19 8.88 2.62
C ASN A 167 -14.77 7.83 3.58
N ARG A 168 -16.10 7.67 3.57
CA ARG A 168 -16.77 6.67 4.40
C ARG A 168 -16.43 5.25 3.95
N ALA A 169 -16.40 4.97 2.65
CA ALA A 169 -15.98 3.68 2.11
C ALA A 169 -14.53 3.37 2.52
N PHE A 170 -13.63 4.35 2.38
CA PHE A 170 -12.23 4.23 2.79
C PHE A 170 -12.05 3.95 4.29
N ALA A 171 -12.81 4.65 5.15
CA ALA A 171 -12.83 4.39 6.59
C ALA A 171 -13.30 2.94 6.90
N TYR A 172 -14.32 2.45 6.20
CA TYR A 172 -14.76 1.07 6.34
C TYR A 172 -13.75 0.06 5.82
N GLY A 173 -12.99 0.39 4.77
CA GLY A 173 -11.84 -0.39 4.32
C GLY A 173 -10.81 -0.59 5.44
N TYR A 174 -10.43 0.50 6.12
CA TYR A 174 -9.49 0.41 7.24
C TYR A 174 -9.99 -0.49 8.37
N LEU A 175 -11.26 -0.33 8.75
CA LEU A 175 -11.88 -1.13 9.81
C LEU A 175 -12.02 -2.61 9.42
N GLY A 176 -12.46 -2.89 8.19
CA GLY A 176 -12.64 -4.26 7.67
C GLY A 176 -11.33 -5.02 7.56
N GLY A 177 -10.31 -4.40 6.96
CA GLY A 177 -8.96 -4.95 6.90
C GLY A 177 -8.34 -5.13 8.29
N GLY A 178 -8.51 -4.14 9.17
CA GLY A 178 -8.01 -4.19 10.55
C GLY A 178 -8.65 -5.28 11.40
N ILE A 179 -9.96 -5.53 11.27
CA ILE A 179 -10.65 -6.60 12.00
C ILE A 179 -10.16 -7.97 11.54
N LEU A 180 -10.04 -8.20 10.23
CA LEU A 180 -9.54 -9.49 9.77
C LEU A 180 -8.07 -9.68 10.16
N LEU A 181 -7.24 -8.63 10.05
CA LEU A 181 -5.85 -8.69 10.49
C LEU A 181 -5.74 -8.96 11.99
N LEU A 182 -6.62 -8.40 12.83
CA LEU A 182 -6.68 -8.73 14.26
C LEU A 182 -6.99 -10.23 14.48
N ILE A 183 -7.93 -10.79 13.71
CA ILE A 183 -8.24 -12.22 13.77
C ILE A 183 -7.01 -13.05 13.38
N HIS A 184 -6.33 -12.68 12.28
CA HIS A 184 -5.10 -13.35 11.86
C HIS A 184 -4.00 -13.26 12.92
N PHE A 185 -3.81 -12.07 13.51
CA PHE A 185 -2.83 -11.86 14.57
C PHE A 185 -3.07 -12.78 15.77
N ILE A 186 -4.32 -12.89 16.22
CA ILE A 186 -4.70 -13.79 17.32
C ILE A 186 -4.44 -15.26 16.95
N LEU A 187 -4.75 -15.66 15.72
CA LEU A 187 -4.53 -17.04 15.26
C LEU A 187 -3.04 -17.38 15.16
N VAL A 188 -2.23 -16.49 14.59
CA VAL A 188 -0.78 -16.66 14.44
C VAL A 188 -0.11 -16.76 15.80
N LEU A 189 -0.50 -15.95 16.78
CA LEU A 189 0.05 -16.01 18.14
C LEU A 189 -0.47 -17.20 18.97
N GLY A 190 -1.74 -17.57 18.79
CA GLY A 190 -2.39 -18.57 19.63
C GLY A 190 -2.15 -20.02 19.20
N ILE A 191 -2.16 -20.27 17.89
CA ILE A 191 -2.01 -21.62 17.31
C ILE A 191 -0.62 -21.78 16.68
N GLY A 192 -0.20 -20.79 15.88
CA GLY A 192 1.07 -20.82 15.16
C GLY A 192 1.16 -21.90 14.07
N GLY A 193 2.25 -21.84 13.30
CA GLY A 193 2.59 -22.81 12.25
C GLY A 193 2.08 -22.46 10.85
N ASP A 194 2.69 -23.10 9.85
CA ASP A 194 2.51 -22.79 8.42
C ASP A 194 1.07 -22.95 7.95
N PHE A 195 0.35 -23.92 8.51
CA PHE A 195 -1.07 -24.12 8.21
C PHE A 195 -1.91 -22.89 8.61
N VAL A 196 -1.59 -22.24 9.73
CA VAL A 196 -2.30 -21.04 10.18
C VAL A 196 -2.04 -19.88 9.24
N ILE A 197 -0.80 -19.69 8.79
CA ILE A 197 -0.43 -18.66 7.80
C ILE A 197 -1.22 -18.86 6.50
N ARG A 198 -1.23 -20.09 5.99
CA ARG A 198 -1.98 -20.48 4.78
C ARG A 198 -3.49 -20.24 4.94
N MET A 199 -4.06 -20.61 6.09
CA MET A 199 -5.47 -20.35 6.42
C MET A 199 -5.79 -18.85 6.50
N CYS A 200 -4.90 -18.04 7.08
CA CYS A 200 -5.06 -16.59 7.12
C CYS A 200 -5.14 -16.01 5.70
N LEU A 201 -4.19 -16.38 4.84
CA LEU A 201 -4.15 -15.94 3.43
C LEU A 201 -5.41 -16.37 2.66
N ALA A 202 -5.84 -17.64 2.80
CA ALA A 202 -7.06 -18.12 2.16
C ALA A 202 -8.30 -17.36 2.65
N SER A 203 -8.40 -17.12 3.97
CA SER A 203 -9.55 -16.46 4.56
C SER A 203 -9.68 -14.99 4.15
N ALA A 204 -8.58 -14.31 3.80
CA ALA A 204 -8.62 -12.99 3.19
C ALA A 204 -9.36 -12.98 1.84
N GLY A 205 -9.17 -14.02 1.01
CA GLY A 205 -9.91 -14.21 -0.23
C GLY A 205 -11.40 -14.46 0.01
N VAL A 206 -11.74 -15.30 1.00
CA VAL A 206 -13.13 -15.55 1.41
C VAL A 206 -13.79 -14.28 1.93
N TRP A 207 -13.07 -13.49 2.73
CA TRP A 207 -13.55 -12.22 3.26
C TRP A 207 -13.83 -11.22 2.14
N TRP A 208 -12.88 -11.03 1.23
CA TRP A 208 -13.05 -10.14 0.09
C TRP A 208 -14.26 -10.55 -0.77
N TYR A 209 -14.33 -11.83 -1.15
CA TYR A 209 -15.46 -12.32 -1.94
C TYR A 209 -16.80 -12.20 -1.20
N GLY A 210 -16.84 -12.61 0.06
CA GLY A 210 -18.06 -12.63 0.88
C GLY A 210 -18.68 -11.25 1.05
N PHE A 211 -17.87 -10.22 1.28
CA PHE A 211 -18.36 -8.84 1.37
C PHE A 211 -18.63 -8.21 0.01
N ALA A 212 -17.87 -8.55 -1.04
CA ALA A 212 -18.16 -8.10 -2.40
C ALA A 212 -19.52 -8.58 -2.93
N LEU A 213 -20.00 -9.76 -2.48
CA LEU A 213 -21.36 -10.22 -2.79
C LEU A 213 -22.46 -9.25 -2.32
N LEU A 214 -22.23 -8.54 -1.19
CA LEU A 214 -23.16 -7.53 -0.71
C LEU A 214 -23.17 -6.31 -1.64
N THR A 215 -22.00 -5.88 -2.12
CA THR A 215 -21.87 -4.84 -3.15
C THR A 215 -22.64 -5.22 -4.40
N PHE A 216 -22.44 -6.44 -4.91
CA PHE A 216 -23.09 -6.93 -6.12
C PHE A 216 -24.61 -7.05 -6.01
N LYS A 217 -25.13 -7.14 -4.78
CA LYS A 217 -26.57 -7.21 -4.49
C LYS A 217 -27.19 -5.85 -4.25
N TYR A 218 -26.46 -4.92 -3.66
CA TYR A 218 -27.00 -3.65 -3.18
C TYR A 218 -26.69 -2.46 -4.08
N VAL A 219 -25.62 -2.53 -4.87
CA VAL A 219 -25.25 -1.46 -5.79
C VAL A 219 -25.84 -1.77 -7.16
N PRO A 220 -26.72 -0.91 -7.70
CA PRO A 220 -27.27 -1.10 -9.04
C PRO A 220 -26.21 -0.83 -10.13
N GLU A 221 -26.38 -1.44 -11.30
CA GLU A 221 -25.60 -1.07 -12.49
C GLU A 221 -25.97 0.36 -12.90
N PRO A 222 -25.00 1.25 -13.14
CA PRO A 222 -25.28 2.61 -13.54
C PRO A 222 -26.02 2.68 -14.89
N PRO A 223 -26.99 3.60 -15.05
CA PRO A 223 -27.64 3.86 -16.33
C PRO A 223 -26.64 4.43 -17.35
N MET A 224 -26.86 4.15 -18.63
CA MET A 224 -25.97 4.59 -19.72
C MET A 224 -26.18 6.06 -20.10
N GLU A 225 -25.10 6.74 -20.44
CA GLU A 225 -25.14 7.98 -21.20
C GLU A 225 -25.10 7.67 -22.71
N GLY A 226 -26.27 7.62 -23.36
CA GLY A 226 -26.40 7.47 -24.80
C GLY A 226 -26.71 6.05 -25.31
N GLU A 227 -26.64 5.85 -26.64
CA GLU A 227 -26.98 4.59 -27.30
C GLU A 227 -25.87 3.53 -27.14
N GLU A 228 -26.26 2.25 -27.02
CA GLU A 228 -25.34 1.11 -26.99
C GLU A 228 -24.53 1.01 -28.29
N GLU A 229 -23.27 1.44 -28.24
CA GLU A 229 -22.36 1.33 -29.37
C GLU A 229 -21.32 0.22 -29.12
N SER A 230 -21.17 -0.72 -30.07
CA SER A 230 -20.13 -1.74 -29.97
C SER A 230 -18.76 -1.12 -30.24
N VAL A 231 -18.06 -0.74 -29.17
CA VAL A 231 -16.66 -0.31 -29.25
C VAL A 231 -15.74 -1.52 -29.14
N ASP A 232 -14.85 -1.67 -30.11
CA ASP A 232 -13.77 -2.66 -30.09
C ASP A 232 -12.56 -2.10 -29.31
N LEU A 233 -11.68 -2.99 -28.81
CA LEU A 233 -10.49 -2.58 -28.08
C LEU A 233 -9.62 -1.61 -28.88
N MET A 234 -9.47 -1.84 -30.19
CA MET A 234 -8.67 -0.98 -31.06
C MET A 234 -9.28 0.43 -31.19
N SER A 235 -10.61 0.56 -31.27
CA SER A 235 -11.25 1.87 -31.34
C SER A 235 -11.20 2.60 -29.99
N ALA A 236 -11.31 1.87 -28.88
CA ALA A 236 -11.11 2.42 -27.54
C ALA A 236 -9.71 3.05 -27.37
N TYR A 237 -8.64 2.33 -27.74
CA TYR A 237 -7.28 2.88 -27.69
C TYR A 237 -7.09 4.07 -28.63
N ARG A 238 -7.63 4.01 -29.85
CA ARG A 238 -7.56 5.14 -30.79
C ARG A 238 -8.19 6.40 -30.22
N GLN A 239 -9.28 6.26 -29.48
CA GLN A 239 -9.95 7.36 -28.80
C GLN A 239 -9.11 7.91 -27.65
N VAL A 240 -8.53 7.06 -26.80
CA VAL A 240 -7.61 7.50 -25.74
C VAL A 240 -6.46 8.30 -26.33
N ILE A 241 -5.84 7.82 -27.41
CA ILE A 241 -4.76 8.52 -28.11
C ILE A 241 -5.24 9.86 -28.69
N GLN A 242 -6.46 9.92 -29.22
CA GLN A 242 -7.03 11.16 -29.72
C GLN A 242 -7.23 12.19 -28.59
N THR A 243 -7.75 11.77 -27.44
CA THR A 243 -7.88 12.62 -26.25
C THR A 243 -6.52 13.12 -25.77
N LEU A 244 -5.49 12.27 -25.78
CA LEU A 244 -4.12 12.64 -25.44
C LEU A 244 -3.50 13.65 -26.43
N LYS A 245 -3.87 13.60 -27.71
CA LYS A 245 -3.43 14.61 -28.69
C LYS A 245 -4.05 15.99 -28.45
N GLU A 246 -5.16 16.05 -27.74
CA GLU A 246 -5.87 17.30 -27.41
C GLU A 246 -5.44 17.90 -26.07
N VAL A 247 -4.36 17.40 -25.44
CA VAL A 247 -3.82 17.88 -24.15
C VAL A 247 -3.56 19.39 -24.14
N SER A 248 -3.22 20.00 -25.28
CA SER A 248 -3.04 21.45 -25.38
C SER A 248 -4.30 22.25 -25.04
N LYS A 249 -5.50 21.68 -25.22
CA LYS A 249 -6.77 22.31 -24.85
C LYS A 249 -7.01 22.31 -23.34
N PHE A 250 -6.41 21.37 -22.61
CA PHE A 250 -6.65 21.13 -21.18
C PHE A 250 -5.34 21.05 -20.38
N ARG A 251 -4.41 21.98 -20.64
CA ARG A 251 -3.06 21.96 -20.05
C ARG A 251 -3.05 21.84 -18.52
N THR A 252 -3.92 22.59 -17.83
CA THR A 252 -4.01 22.54 -16.36
C THR A 252 -4.48 21.19 -15.85
N LEU A 253 -5.48 20.59 -16.52
CA LEU A 253 -5.98 19.26 -16.16
C LEU A 253 -4.90 18.19 -16.36
N PHE A 254 -4.16 18.27 -17.48
CA PHE A 254 -3.07 17.33 -17.75
C PHE A 254 -1.94 17.43 -16.72
N ILE A 255 -1.52 18.65 -16.36
CA ILE A 255 -0.51 18.86 -15.30
C ILE A 255 -1.01 18.29 -13.96
N TYR A 256 -2.30 18.50 -13.63
CA TYR A 256 -2.90 17.93 -12.44
C TYR A 256 -2.88 16.39 -12.46
N MET A 257 -3.27 15.76 -13.57
CA MET A 257 -3.24 14.30 -13.73
C MET A 257 -1.82 13.74 -13.59
N LEU A 258 -0.82 14.43 -14.15
CA LEU A 258 0.58 14.03 -14.03
C LEU A 258 1.09 14.15 -12.59
N ALA A 259 0.77 15.25 -11.90
CA ALA A 259 1.11 15.41 -10.50
C ALA A 259 0.42 14.36 -9.61
N TYR A 260 -0.87 14.10 -9.87
CA TYR A 260 -1.64 13.07 -9.18
C TYR A 260 -1.08 11.67 -9.44
N PHE A 261 -0.64 11.37 -10.67
CA PHE A 261 0.01 10.11 -11.03
C PHE A 261 1.23 9.84 -10.15
N PHE A 262 2.17 10.78 -10.04
CA PHE A 262 3.34 10.60 -9.16
C PHE A 262 2.96 10.51 -7.68
N PHE A 263 1.95 11.28 -7.25
CA PHE A 263 1.48 11.25 -5.86
C PHE A 263 0.87 9.89 -5.49
N ILE A 264 -0.04 9.36 -6.32
CA ILE A 264 -0.71 8.08 -6.05
C ILE A 264 0.24 6.89 -6.22
N ASP A 265 1.19 6.98 -7.16
CA ASP A 265 2.21 5.96 -7.37
C ASP A 265 3.11 5.81 -6.14
N GLY A 266 3.50 6.92 -5.50
CA GLY A 266 4.21 6.90 -4.23
C GLY A 266 3.44 6.19 -3.11
N ILE A 267 2.14 6.51 -2.95
CA ILE A 267 1.28 5.87 -1.94
C ILE A 267 1.16 4.36 -2.19
N ASN A 268 0.92 3.97 -3.43
CA ASN A 268 0.77 2.56 -3.81
C ASN A 268 2.08 1.79 -3.61
N THR A 269 3.22 2.39 -3.94
CA THR A 269 4.55 1.78 -3.77
C THR A 269 4.87 1.55 -2.29
N VAL A 270 4.68 2.55 -1.43
CA VAL A 270 4.88 2.41 0.02
C VAL A 270 3.96 1.33 0.59
N THR A 271 2.71 1.27 0.13
CA THR A 271 1.76 0.24 0.57
C THR A 271 2.17 -1.15 0.10
N ALA A 272 2.59 -1.32 -1.16
CA ALA A 272 2.90 -2.62 -1.74
C ALA A 272 4.25 -3.20 -1.31
N LEU A 273 5.23 -2.34 -1.01
CA LEU A 273 6.59 -2.75 -0.64
C LEU A 273 6.88 -2.62 0.86
N GLY A 274 6.07 -1.87 1.61
CA GLY A 274 6.32 -1.58 3.03
C GLY A 274 6.46 -2.83 3.89
N GLY A 275 5.66 -3.87 3.62
CA GLY A 275 5.73 -5.14 4.32
C GLY A 275 7.05 -5.88 4.09
N VAL A 276 7.45 -6.04 2.81
CA VAL A 276 8.70 -6.73 2.44
C VAL A 276 9.91 -5.95 2.94
N PHE A 277 9.92 -4.62 2.77
CA PHE A 277 11.00 -3.76 3.25
C PHE A 277 11.16 -3.85 4.77
N GLY A 278 10.05 -3.82 5.52
CA GLY A 278 10.05 -3.99 6.97
C GLY A 278 10.69 -5.30 7.42
N SER A 279 10.34 -6.43 6.78
CA SER A 279 10.92 -7.73 7.14
C SER A 279 12.34 -7.95 6.62
N ALA A 280 12.62 -7.58 5.36
CA ALA A 280 13.85 -7.94 4.66
C ALA A 280 15.00 -6.96 4.90
N VAL A 281 14.70 -5.67 5.08
CA VAL A 281 15.71 -4.61 5.25
C VAL A 281 15.82 -4.17 6.70
N LEU A 282 14.68 -3.87 7.35
CA LEU A 282 14.67 -3.42 8.74
C LEU A 282 14.78 -4.58 9.75
N GLY A 283 14.69 -5.83 9.29
CA GLY A 283 14.75 -7.01 10.16
C GLY A 283 13.60 -7.13 11.16
N VAL A 284 12.48 -6.44 10.91
CA VAL A 284 11.31 -6.43 11.80
C VAL A 284 10.65 -7.80 11.78
N THR A 285 10.34 -8.33 12.95
CA THR A 285 9.67 -9.63 13.05
C THR A 285 8.26 -9.58 12.48
N THR A 286 7.73 -10.71 12.00
CA THR A 286 6.34 -10.79 11.50
C THR A 286 5.33 -10.29 12.52
N THR A 287 5.55 -10.58 13.82
CA THR A 287 4.69 -10.11 14.90
C THR A 287 4.70 -8.59 15.02
N GLU A 288 5.87 -7.95 15.01
CA GLU A 288 6.01 -6.49 15.07
C GLU A 288 5.42 -5.82 13.82
N LEU A 289 5.60 -6.41 12.64
CA LEU A 289 5.00 -5.94 11.40
C LEU A 289 3.48 -5.98 11.47
N MET A 290 2.89 -7.09 11.92
CA MET A 290 1.44 -7.22 12.10
C MET A 290 0.89 -6.21 13.11
N VAL A 291 1.55 -6.02 14.26
CA VAL A 291 1.14 -5.03 15.28
C VAL A 291 1.20 -3.61 14.70
N THR A 292 2.25 -3.28 13.96
CA THR A 292 2.45 -1.96 13.36
C THR A 292 1.34 -1.66 12.35
N ILE A 293 1.08 -2.59 11.42
CA ILE A 293 0.02 -2.44 10.42
C ILE A 293 -1.34 -2.36 11.10
N LEU A 294 -1.59 -3.21 12.11
CA LEU A 294 -2.83 -3.19 12.87
C LEU A 294 -3.06 -1.84 13.56
N ALA A 295 -2.03 -1.26 14.17
CA ALA A 295 -2.09 0.07 14.76
C ALA A 295 -2.45 1.13 13.71
N ILE A 296 -1.83 1.09 12.52
CA ILE A 296 -2.15 1.99 11.41
C ILE A 296 -3.64 1.90 11.06
N GLN A 297 -4.23 0.70 10.97
CA GLN A 297 -5.66 0.53 10.63
C GLN A 297 -6.58 1.22 11.65
N PHE A 298 -6.33 1.01 12.95
CA PHE A 298 -7.18 1.57 14.02
C PHE A 298 -6.96 3.06 14.25
N VAL A 299 -5.82 3.62 13.85
CA VAL A 299 -5.57 5.08 13.82
C VAL A 299 -6.18 5.71 12.56
N ALA A 300 -6.07 5.05 11.41
CA ALA A 300 -6.54 5.57 10.13
C ALA A 300 -8.08 5.62 10.05
N TRP A 301 -8.77 4.60 10.58
CA TRP A 301 -10.24 4.55 10.60
C TRP A 301 -10.90 5.80 11.22
N PRO A 302 -10.61 6.19 12.48
CA PRO A 302 -11.21 7.38 13.08
C PRO A 302 -10.70 8.67 12.42
N SER A 303 -9.45 8.68 11.94
CA SER A 303 -8.87 9.84 11.24
C SER A 303 -9.59 10.15 9.93
N ALA A 304 -9.96 9.13 9.16
CA ALA A 304 -10.74 9.29 7.92
C ALA A 304 -12.13 9.88 8.20
N LEU A 305 -12.82 9.41 9.25
CA LEU A 305 -14.13 9.96 9.65
C LEU A 305 -14.02 11.39 10.20
N PHE A 306 -12.94 11.67 10.94
CA PHE A 306 -12.66 13.01 11.43
C PHE A 306 -12.41 13.98 10.28
N PHE A 307 -11.70 13.56 9.24
CA PHE A 307 -11.46 14.38 8.04
C PHE A 307 -12.76 14.77 7.35
N THR A 308 -13.70 13.83 7.17
CA THR A 308 -15.03 14.13 6.61
C THR A 308 -15.78 15.16 7.46
N THR A 309 -15.73 15.03 8.78
CA THR A 309 -16.37 15.95 9.72
C THR A 309 -15.74 17.34 9.67
N LEU A 310 -14.41 17.41 9.55
CA LEU A 310 -13.66 18.67 9.42
C LEU A 310 -13.96 19.36 8.09
N SER A 311 -14.09 18.60 7.01
CA SER A 311 -14.39 19.11 5.67
C SER A 311 -15.82 19.68 5.59
N ASN A 312 -16.82 18.85 5.88
CA ASN A 312 -18.22 19.17 5.61
C ASN A 312 -18.92 19.86 6.79
N GLY A 313 -18.30 19.79 7.98
CA GLY A 313 -18.93 20.22 9.21
C GLY A 313 -19.98 19.22 9.70
N GLY A 314 -20.33 19.33 10.96
CA GLY A 314 -21.32 18.48 11.59
C GLY A 314 -20.73 17.56 12.65
N ARG A 315 -21.32 16.38 12.79
CA ARG A 315 -21.03 15.44 13.86
C ARG A 315 -20.17 14.31 13.33
N ILE A 316 -19.22 13.85 14.13
CA ILE A 316 -18.45 12.63 13.81
C ILE A 316 -19.46 11.49 13.59
N PRO A 317 -19.59 10.98 12.35
CA PRO A 317 -20.53 9.91 12.07
C PRO A 317 -19.97 8.64 12.72
N ILE A 318 -20.61 8.16 13.79
CA ILE A 318 -20.29 6.81 14.28
C ILE A 318 -20.83 5.83 13.24
N PRO A 319 -19.97 5.02 12.62
CA PRO A 319 -20.37 4.26 11.45
C PRO A 319 -21.39 3.19 11.82
N ASN A 320 -22.58 3.26 11.20
CA ASN A 320 -23.63 2.26 11.39
C ASN A 320 -23.73 1.33 10.17
N LEU A 321 -22.65 0.57 9.94
CA LEU A 321 -22.50 -0.33 8.78
C LEU A 321 -23.54 -1.47 8.79
N PHE A 322 -23.86 -2.00 9.98
CA PHE A 322 -24.77 -3.15 10.15
C PHE A 322 -26.21 -2.76 10.56
N GLY A 323 -26.55 -1.47 10.53
CA GLY A 323 -27.91 -1.00 10.82
C GLY A 323 -28.32 -0.98 12.30
N THR A 324 -27.47 -1.41 13.23
CA THR A 324 -27.66 -1.23 14.67
C THR A 324 -27.50 0.24 15.07
N ARG A 325 -28.58 0.91 15.49
CA ARG A 325 -28.51 2.25 16.11
C ARG A 325 -27.64 2.18 17.37
N VAL A 326 -26.33 2.33 17.22
CA VAL A 326 -25.43 2.63 18.34
C VAL A 326 -25.78 4.05 18.74
N HIS A 327 -26.35 4.21 19.94
CA HIS A 327 -26.55 5.53 20.53
C HIS A 327 -25.18 6.11 20.83
N GLY A 328 -24.62 6.82 19.86
CA GLY A 328 -23.26 7.33 19.91
C GLY A 328 -23.05 8.34 21.04
N PHE A 329 -21.89 8.25 21.68
CA PHE A 329 -21.34 9.28 22.55
C PHE A 329 -21.32 10.63 21.80
N ARG A 330 -22.05 11.60 22.35
CA ARG A 330 -22.06 13.01 21.92
C ARG A 330 -20.76 13.66 22.38
N LEU A 331 -19.74 13.82 21.54
CA LEU A 331 -18.54 14.53 22.00
C LEU A 331 -18.22 15.84 21.27
N ILE A 332 -18.28 15.95 19.94
CA ILE A 332 -17.83 17.19 19.27
C ILE A 332 -18.63 17.47 17.99
N THR A 333 -19.22 18.66 17.89
CA THR A 333 -19.72 19.27 16.64
C THR A 333 -18.68 20.28 16.15
N ILE A 334 -18.28 20.16 14.88
CA ILE A 334 -17.28 21.03 14.26
C ILE A 334 -17.96 21.78 13.12
N ASP A 335 -17.68 23.08 13.00
CA ASP A 335 -18.10 23.85 11.84
C ASP A 335 -17.18 23.52 10.65
N GLY A 336 -17.77 23.19 9.51
CA GLY A 336 -17.03 22.73 8.33
C GLY A 336 -16.12 23.82 7.80
N ILE A 337 -14.82 23.53 7.68
CA ILE A 337 -13.84 24.47 7.15
C ILE A 337 -13.66 24.36 5.62
N GLY A 338 -14.31 23.37 5.00
CA GLY A 338 -14.25 23.05 3.57
C GLY A 338 -13.03 22.19 3.21
N THR A 339 -13.19 21.33 2.19
CA THR A 339 -12.22 20.28 1.80
C THR A 339 -10.79 20.81 1.62
N LYS A 340 -10.63 21.97 0.96
CA LYS A 340 -9.31 22.56 0.71
C LYS A 340 -8.58 22.97 2.00
N LYS A 341 -9.29 23.56 2.96
CA LYS A 341 -8.68 23.98 4.24
C LYS A 341 -8.44 22.76 5.12
N ALA A 342 -9.38 21.82 5.17
CA ALA A 342 -9.20 20.54 5.87
C ALA A 342 -7.94 19.82 5.38
N LEU A 343 -7.76 19.71 4.06
CA LEU A 343 -6.56 19.12 3.46
C LEU A 343 -5.28 19.87 3.86
N SER A 344 -5.31 21.20 3.85
CA SER A 344 -4.14 22.01 4.24
C SER A 344 -3.76 21.82 5.71
N VAL A 345 -4.75 21.70 6.61
CA VAL A 345 -4.54 21.40 8.03
C VAL A 345 -3.96 19.99 8.21
N SER A 346 -4.50 19.00 7.51
CA SER A 346 -3.98 17.62 7.54
C SER A 346 -2.55 17.53 7.05
N LEU A 347 -2.21 18.21 5.95
CA LEU A 347 -0.85 18.26 5.41
C LEU A 347 0.12 18.94 6.38
N ALA A 348 -0.28 20.08 6.98
CA ALA A 348 0.53 20.74 8.00
C ALA A 348 0.76 19.86 9.23
N GLY A 349 -0.28 19.17 9.69
CA GLY A 349 -0.20 18.20 10.79
C GLY A 349 0.75 17.04 10.45
N TRP A 350 0.71 16.54 9.22
CA TRP A 350 1.60 15.47 8.75
C TRP A 350 3.06 15.93 8.74
N VAL A 351 3.35 17.14 8.26
CA VAL A 351 4.71 17.72 8.31
C VAL A 351 5.22 17.81 9.75
N VAL A 352 4.40 18.29 10.69
CA VAL A 352 4.77 18.35 12.11
C VAL A 352 5.05 16.96 12.67
N LEU A 353 4.23 15.97 12.31
CA LEU A 353 4.41 14.59 12.75
C LEU A 353 5.70 13.98 12.19
N CYS A 354 6.06 14.24 10.93
CA CYS A 354 7.34 13.82 10.36
C CYS A 354 8.52 14.43 11.13
N PHE A 355 8.50 15.74 11.42
CA PHE A 355 9.55 16.37 12.21
C PHE A 355 9.63 15.82 13.64
N ALA A 356 8.48 15.56 14.26
CA ALA A 356 8.43 14.93 15.58
C ALA A 356 9.01 13.51 15.54
N ALA A 357 8.65 12.69 14.55
CA ALA A 357 9.19 11.35 14.37
C ALA A 357 10.71 11.37 14.17
N CYS A 358 11.23 12.30 13.35
CA CYS A 358 12.67 12.48 13.19
C CYS A 358 13.37 12.92 14.49
N ALA A 359 12.68 13.62 15.40
CA ALA A 359 13.23 14.01 16.70
C ALA A 359 13.25 12.87 17.73
N PHE A 360 12.45 11.81 17.53
CA PHE A 360 12.41 10.62 18.39
C PHE A 360 13.26 9.45 17.85
N ALA A 361 13.65 9.48 16.58
CA ALA A 361 14.58 8.49 16.04
C ALA A 361 15.95 8.67 16.73
N PRO A 362 16.46 7.67 17.48
CA PRO A 362 17.81 7.74 18.02
C PRO A 362 18.77 7.68 16.83
N LEU A 363 19.27 8.85 16.42
CA LEU A 363 20.29 9.00 15.38
C LEU A 363 21.71 8.78 15.93
N ALA A 364 21.85 8.56 17.24
CA ALA A 364 23.11 8.17 17.83
C ALA A 364 23.24 6.66 17.71
N LEU A 365 24.09 6.23 16.78
CA LEU A 365 24.61 4.86 16.77
C LEU A 365 25.49 4.72 18.02
N ASP A 366 25.20 3.73 18.86
CA ASP A 366 25.84 3.58 20.17
C ASP A 366 27.22 2.90 20.08
N SER A 367 27.55 2.27 18.95
CA SER A 367 28.80 1.52 18.75
C SER A 367 29.42 1.72 17.36
N HIS A 368 30.76 1.69 17.32
CA HIS A 368 31.60 2.06 16.17
C HIS A 368 31.41 1.14 14.94
N ASP A 369 30.94 -0.09 15.16
CA ASP A 369 30.64 -1.11 14.15
C ASP A 369 29.32 -0.88 13.39
N GLN A 370 28.51 0.10 13.79
CA GLN A 370 27.20 0.37 13.19
C GLN A 370 27.22 1.49 12.14
N HIS A 371 28.39 2.04 11.80
CA HIS A 371 28.53 3.08 10.79
C HIS A 371 28.76 2.49 9.38
N ASP A 372 27.88 2.82 8.43
CA ASP A 372 27.93 2.35 7.03
C ASP A 372 29.15 2.87 6.22
N VAL A 373 29.78 3.93 6.70
CA VAL A 373 31.00 4.51 6.11
C VAL A 373 32.01 4.70 7.22
N LEU A 374 33.03 3.84 7.21
CA LEU A 374 34.13 3.85 8.17
C LEU A 374 35.33 4.55 7.51
N PHE A 375 35.76 5.68 8.07
CA PHE A 375 37.05 6.28 7.74
C PHE A 375 37.99 5.96 8.90
N GLU A 376 38.77 4.91 8.72
CA GLU A 376 39.89 4.62 9.62
C GLU A 376 41.12 5.37 9.10
N TRP A 377 41.77 6.10 10.01
CA TRP A 377 43.06 6.70 9.74
C TRP A 377 44.13 5.65 10.05
N ASP A 378 45.14 5.59 9.19
CA ASP A 378 46.30 4.71 9.26
C ASP A 378 47.49 5.67 9.06
N SER A 379 48.06 6.11 10.19
CA SER A 379 49.02 7.20 10.26
C SER A 379 50.39 6.80 9.71
N ASP A 380 50.79 5.54 9.90
CA ASP A 380 52.10 5.01 9.49
C ASP A 380 52.06 4.20 8.17
N GLY A 381 50.87 3.77 7.74
CA GLY A 381 50.62 3.06 6.50
C GLY A 381 50.88 1.55 6.57
N ASP A 382 50.88 0.95 7.76
CA ASP A 382 51.15 -0.48 7.96
C ASP A 382 49.93 -1.40 7.64
N GLY A 383 48.76 -0.80 7.47
CA GLY A 383 47.49 -1.47 7.18
C GLY A 383 46.67 -1.85 8.40
N ILE A 384 47.03 -1.36 9.59
CA ILE A 384 46.28 -1.38 10.84
C ILE A 384 45.72 0.04 11.05
N ALA A 385 44.47 0.14 11.51
CA ALA A 385 43.88 1.44 11.80
C ALA A 385 44.38 1.97 13.14
N ASP A 386 44.66 3.27 13.26
CA ASP A 386 45.19 3.93 14.47
C ASP A 386 44.43 3.57 15.77
N SER A 387 43.14 3.25 15.67
CA SER A 387 42.32 2.84 16.82
C SER A 387 42.58 1.42 17.35
N TYR A 388 43.25 0.60 16.56
CA TYR A 388 43.64 -0.78 16.85
C TYR A 388 45.15 -1.00 16.72
N ASP A 389 45.89 0.07 16.43
CA ASP A 389 47.33 0.04 16.31
C ASP A 389 47.97 0.35 17.67
N ASP A 390 48.91 -0.50 18.04
CA ASP A 390 49.68 -0.36 19.27
C ASP A 390 50.90 0.58 19.04
N ASP A 391 51.24 0.95 17.80
CA ASP A 391 52.35 1.84 17.39
C ASP A 391 51.85 2.77 16.26
N VAL A 392 51.14 3.86 16.60
CA VAL A 392 50.36 4.64 15.62
C VAL A 392 51.23 5.43 14.65
N ASP A 393 52.44 5.82 15.04
CA ASP A 393 53.33 6.62 14.19
C ASP A 393 54.45 5.80 13.52
N GLY A 394 54.52 4.50 13.80
CA GLY A 394 55.44 3.54 13.20
C GLY A 394 56.89 3.71 13.64
N ASP A 395 57.11 4.25 14.83
CA ASP A 395 58.43 4.53 15.41
C ASP A 395 59.07 3.33 16.13
N TRP A 396 58.37 2.19 16.16
CA TRP A 396 58.74 0.92 16.80
C TRP A 396 58.58 0.91 18.32
N PHE A 397 57.89 1.88 18.90
CA PHE A 397 57.50 1.93 20.30
C PHE A 397 55.99 1.80 20.46
N ASP A 398 55.56 1.16 21.54
CA ASP A 398 54.14 1.04 21.86
C ASP A 398 53.61 2.40 22.36
N ASN A 399 52.49 2.85 21.82
CA ASN A 399 51.78 4.08 22.23
C ASN A 399 51.65 4.21 23.76
N ALA A 400 51.40 3.11 24.46
CA ALA A 400 51.29 3.09 25.91
C ALA A 400 52.63 3.35 26.63
N TYR A 401 53.73 2.87 26.04
CA TYR A 401 55.10 3.08 26.53
C TYR A 401 55.56 4.52 26.29
N GLU A 402 55.20 5.10 25.16
CA GLU A 402 55.50 6.50 24.82
C GLU A 402 54.80 7.49 25.76
N ILE A 403 53.52 7.28 26.03
CA ILE A 403 52.77 8.07 27.02
C ILE A 403 53.42 7.96 28.41
N GLU A 404 53.98 6.80 28.77
CA GLU A 404 54.70 6.62 30.04
C GLU A 404 56.05 7.36 30.05
N MET A 405 56.73 7.44 28.91
CA MET A 405 57.99 8.17 28.72
C MET A 405 57.79 9.68 28.51
N GLY A 406 56.55 10.11 28.30
CA GLY A 406 56.18 11.51 28.10
C GLY A 406 56.43 12.02 26.68
N THR A 407 56.49 11.11 25.71
CA THR A 407 56.58 11.36 24.27
C THR A 407 55.21 11.35 23.61
N ASP A 408 55.07 11.97 22.44
CA ASP A 408 53.81 12.06 21.69
C ASP A 408 53.63 10.86 20.73
N PRO A 409 52.70 9.93 20.98
CA PRO A 409 52.51 8.70 20.19
C PRO A 409 51.87 8.90 18.82
N LEU A 410 51.81 10.15 18.36
CA LEU A 410 51.31 10.56 17.05
C LEU A 410 52.40 11.31 16.25
N ASP A 411 53.61 11.44 16.80
CA ASP A 411 54.73 12.15 16.18
C ASP A 411 55.97 11.27 16.20
N TYR A 412 56.20 10.60 15.06
CA TYR A 412 57.38 9.76 14.80
C TYR A 412 58.74 10.41 15.16
N MET A 413 58.80 11.75 15.20
CA MET A 413 60.02 12.49 15.56
C MET A 413 60.22 12.70 17.06
N ASP A 414 59.21 12.44 17.88
CA ASP A 414 59.21 12.59 19.34
C ASP A 414 59.37 11.24 20.04
N SER A 415 60.21 10.34 19.54
CA SER A 415 60.32 8.97 20.06
C SER A 415 61.16 8.84 21.36
N PRO A 416 60.87 7.84 22.21
CA PRO A 416 61.69 7.53 23.38
C PRO A 416 63.14 7.24 23.01
N SER A 417 64.10 7.86 23.72
CA SER A 417 65.52 7.59 23.50
C SER A 417 65.84 6.11 23.76
N PRO A 418 66.42 5.36 22.80
CA PRO A 418 66.97 4.05 23.10
C PRO A 418 68.15 4.23 24.06
N LEU A 419 68.11 3.55 25.21
CA LEU A 419 69.20 3.54 26.20
C LEU A 419 70.44 2.81 25.71
#